data_AF-A0A813K9Q6-F1
#
_entry.id   AF-A0A813K9Q6-F1
#
_cell.length_a   1.000
_cell.length_b   1.000
_cell.length_c   1.000
_cell.angle_alpha   90.00
_cell.angle_beta   90.00
_cell.angle_gamma   90.00
#
_symmetry.space_group_name_H-M   'P 1'
#
loop_
_entity.id
_entity.type
_entity.pdbx_description
1 polymer ?
#
loop_
_entity_poly.entity_id
_entity_poly.type
_entity_poly.pdbx_seq_one_letter_code
_entity_poly.pdbx_strand_id
1 'polypeptide(L)'
;MDLLVACLTRPFDRALSLSFRIFWAELQEAGRRISEQAAHLLPASSARPITKRLGLARRITLLALEAILVGEALHWVCTAWALSWFWVYYALRVPAREVFYPAEFLFPELQTEPLSSTLGKSSAAAGHLLALPEGAARFLQFPEGNGHPSVTAACADVLLALPGHVASLDVALTATLASQETCGASPSLYRFQLLDAAGTEVTDSQAAWRPLILPARHWAIQVWSAVLWGPFIALGLVSADPDEIVAPLFEGLQISEQAREATKSARLCIAPPLLSFRSQLRLKLRTAWPFRLLQDRPILCSCGVALFVAIATWAVTGCLLLFVLLRHHALASASDAPPLASKAEGLSTALVLATEQETRKKGALLLPSEASVFQQARQTVAEGGSRALEMAASPVAQVTAASAATGAVALGTSGGFAGLVAGGVAGAAAGLIPAIFTFGLSIPVGFVLGSTTGAAAGAAVGGSVGIVGGGAAGYGIYSNRAALSEKATAAWDTADSYATSLNLNVYVPVELVRGRAISGTGSTTP
;
A
#
# COMPACT_ATOMS: atom_id res chain seq x y z
N MET A 1 17.38 -2.60 20.51
CA MET A 1 16.55 -2.57 19.28
C MET A 1 17.38 -2.21 18.05
N ASP A 2 18.21 -1.16 18.10
CA ASP A 2 19.05 -0.77 16.94
C ASP A 2 20.02 -1.86 16.44
N LEU A 3 20.56 -2.69 17.35
CA LEU A 3 21.44 -3.81 16.97
C LEU A 3 20.69 -4.95 16.25
N LEU A 4 19.41 -5.15 16.56
CA LEU A 4 18.58 -6.21 16.00
C LEU A 4 18.06 -5.81 14.62
N VAL A 5 17.74 -4.52 14.44
CA VAL A 5 17.49 -3.90 13.13
C VAL A 5 18.74 -3.99 12.24
N ALA A 6 19.94 -3.69 12.77
CA ALA A 6 21.19 -3.79 12.02
C ALA A 6 21.57 -5.23 11.62
N CYS A 7 21.18 -6.24 12.41
CA CYS A 7 21.44 -7.65 12.08
C CYS A 7 20.48 -8.18 11.01
N LEU A 8 19.23 -7.73 10.99
CA LEU A 8 18.22 -8.20 10.02
C LEU A 8 18.33 -7.53 8.65
N THR A 9 18.81 -6.28 8.57
CA THR A 9 18.93 -5.55 7.29
C THR A 9 20.15 -5.93 6.46
N ARG A 10 21.27 -6.30 7.10
CA ARG A 10 22.53 -6.66 6.43
C ARG A 10 22.45 -7.82 5.43
N PRO A 11 21.77 -8.95 5.69
CA PRO A 11 21.65 -10.01 4.70
C PRO A 11 20.76 -9.59 3.51
N PHE A 12 19.76 -8.75 3.75
CA PHE A 12 18.86 -8.24 2.71
C PHE A 12 19.59 -7.27 1.76
N ASP A 13 20.40 -6.36 2.28
CA ASP A 13 21.25 -5.46 1.48
C ASP A 13 22.22 -6.22 0.57
N ARG A 14 22.84 -7.30 1.10
CA ARG A 14 23.75 -8.13 0.30
C ARG A 14 23.03 -8.90 -0.80
N ALA A 15 21.84 -9.42 -0.51
CA ALA A 15 21.02 -10.11 -1.50
C ALA A 15 20.60 -9.16 -2.63
N LEU A 16 20.09 -7.98 -2.30
CA LEU A 16 19.73 -6.94 -3.29
C LEU A 16 20.93 -6.50 -4.12
N SER A 17 22.08 -6.25 -3.50
CA SER A 17 23.32 -5.90 -4.19
C SER A 17 23.76 -6.99 -5.18
N LEU A 18 23.66 -8.27 -4.79
CA LEU A 18 24.03 -9.39 -5.64
C LEU A 18 23.07 -9.56 -6.82
N SER A 19 21.76 -9.50 -6.56
CA SER A 19 20.74 -9.56 -7.61
C SER A 19 20.91 -8.42 -8.62
N PHE A 20 21.22 -7.20 -8.15
CA PHE A 20 21.48 -6.06 -9.03
C PHE A 20 22.73 -6.28 -9.90
N ARG A 21 23.82 -6.79 -9.32
CA ARG A 21 25.06 -7.07 -10.07
C ARG A 21 24.90 -8.16 -11.12
N ILE A 22 24.18 -9.24 -10.81
CA ILE A 22 23.92 -10.34 -11.75
C ILE A 22 23.05 -9.85 -12.90
N PHE A 23 21.97 -9.11 -12.60
CA PHE A 23 21.11 -8.52 -13.60
C PHE A 23 21.88 -7.56 -14.53
N TRP A 24 22.73 -6.70 -13.97
CA TRP A 24 23.55 -5.78 -14.75
C TRP A 24 24.56 -6.51 -15.66
N ALA A 25 25.15 -7.60 -15.20
CA ALA A 25 26.10 -8.40 -15.98
C ALA A 25 25.41 -9.12 -17.17
N GLU A 26 24.26 -9.76 -16.95
CA GLU A 26 23.43 -10.36 -18.01
C GLU A 26 23.04 -9.32 -19.07
N LEU A 27 22.71 -8.10 -18.62
CA LEU A 27 22.30 -7.02 -19.49
C LEU A 27 23.44 -6.53 -20.41
N GLN A 28 24.65 -6.38 -19.86
CA GLN A 28 25.83 -6.03 -20.65
C GLN A 28 26.12 -7.10 -21.71
N GLU A 29 25.97 -8.37 -21.38
CA GLU A 29 26.20 -9.47 -22.32
C GLU A 29 25.12 -9.53 -23.41
N ALA A 30 23.84 -9.31 -23.07
CA ALA A 30 22.76 -9.23 -24.06
C ALA A 30 22.98 -8.08 -25.06
N GLY A 31 23.40 -6.91 -24.58
CA GLY A 31 23.77 -5.78 -25.43
C GLY A 31 24.93 -6.10 -26.37
N ARG A 32 25.93 -6.85 -25.89
CA ARG A 32 27.08 -7.30 -26.70
C ARG A 32 26.64 -8.27 -27.81
N ARG A 33 25.81 -9.26 -27.50
CA ARG A 33 25.30 -10.25 -28.48
C ARG A 33 24.49 -9.61 -29.61
N ILE A 34 23.62 -8.65 -29.29
CA ILE A 34 22.85 -7.92 -30.30
C ILE A 34 23.79 -7.08 -31.19
N SER A 35 24.83 -6.49 -30.61
CA SER A 35 25.83 -5.74 -31.39
C SER A 35 26.60 -6.61 -32.38
N GLU A 36 26.92 -7.85 -31.99
CA GLU A 36 27.66 -8.81 -32.81
C GLU A 36 26.78 -9.40 -33.92
N GLN A 37 25.53 -9.76 -33.63
CA GLN A 37 24.58 -10.23 -34.66
C GLN A 37 24.28 -9.15 -35.71
N ALA A 38 24.19 -7.89 -35.29
CA ALA A 38 24.00 -6.77 -36.21
C ALA A 38 25.22 -6.55 -37.14
N ALA A 39 26.43 -6.90 -36.69
CA ALA A 39 27.64 -6.80 -37.51
C ALA A 39 27.70 -7.87 -38.61
N HIS A 40 27.13 -9.06 -38.38
CA HIS A 40 27.15 -10.16 -39.35
C HIS A 40 26.12 -10.02 -40.48
N LEU A 41 25.02 -9.28 -40.27
CA LEU A 41 23.92 -9.18 -41.23
C LEU A 41 24.13 -8.11 -42.31
N LEU A 42 25.19 -7.30 -42.24
CA LEU A 42 25.46 -6.22 -43.20
C LEU A 42 26.66 -6.57 -44.11
N PRO A 43 26.44 -6.92 -45.39
CA PRO A 43 27.51 -7.19 -46.34
C PRO A 43 28.33 -5.92 -46.63
N ALA A 44 29.67 -6.06 -46.62
CA ALA A 44 30.63 -4.96 -46.65
C ALA A 44 30.59 -4.06 -47.91
N SER A 45 29.84 -4.43 -48.96
CA SER A 45 29.93 -3.80 -50.28
C SER A 45 28.93 -2.67 -50.57
N SER A 46 27.95 -2.36 -49.71
CA SER A 46 26.96 -1.27 -49.94
C SER A 46 26.98 -0.14 -48.89
N ALA A 47 28.05 -0.06 -48.09
CA ALA A 47 28.04 0.51 -46.74
C ALA A 47 28.05 2.05 -46.55
N ARG A 48 28.00 2.90 -47.59
CA ARG A 48 28.30 4.35 -47.39
C ARG A 48 27.12 5.26 -47.00
N PRO A 49 25.88 5.11 -47.49
CA PRO A 49 24.77 5.97 -47.06
C PRO A 49 23.83 5.34 -46.00
N ILE A 50 23.79 4.02 -45.86
CA ILE A 50 22.83 3.30 -44.98
C ILE A 50 23.34 3.23 -43.51
N THR A 51 24.65 3.22 -43.31
CA THR A 51 25.29 3.13 -41.98
C THR A 51 24.97 4.33 -41.07
N LYS A 52 24.72 5.52 -41.63
CA LYS A 52 24.35 6.71 -40.84
C LYS A 52 22.90 6.68 -40.32
N ARG A 53 21.95 6.12 -41.07
CA ARG A 53 20.55 5.97 -40.61
C ARG A 53 20.40 4.86 -39.58
N LEU A 54 21.13 3.76 -39.74
CA LEU A 54 21.19 2.70 -38.72
C LEU A 54 21.86 3.19 -37.44
N GLY A 55 22.87 4.06 -37.50
CA GLY A 55 23.53 4.62 -36.32
C GLY A 55 22.60 5.45 -35.43
N LEU A 56 21.72 6.27 -36.04
CA LEU A 56 20.74 7.06 -35.29
C LEU A 56 19.63 6.18 -34.71
N ALA A 57 19.08 5.25 -35.51
CA ALA A 57 18.04 4.32 -35.04
C ALA A 57 18.55 3.45 -33.89
N ARG A 58 19.80 2.98 -33.97
CA ARG A 58 20.47 2.20 -32.91
C ARG A 58 20.68 3.02 -31.65
N ARG A 59 21.08 4.29 -31.74
CA ARG A 59 21.23 5.17 -30.57
C ARG A 59 19.88 5.46 -29.90
N ILE A 60 18.83 5.66 -30.69
CA ILE A 60 17.48 5.92 -30.16
C ILE A 60 16.91 4.67 -29.48
N THR A 61 17.10 3.48 -30.06
CA THR A 61 16.66 2.22 -29.43
C THR A 61 17.45 1.91 -28.17
N LEU A 62 18.75 2.19 -28.13
CA LEU A 62 19.56 2.01 -26.92
C LEU A 62 19.12 2.95 -25.79
N LEU A 63 18.88 4.23 -26.08
CA LEU A 63 18.38 5.20 -25.10
C LEU A 63 16.98 4.85 -24.60
N ALA A 64 16.10 4.35 -25.46
CA ALA A 64 14.77 3.89 -25.07
C ALA A 64 14.86 2.64 -24.18
N LEU A 65 15.76 1.70 -24.49
CA LEU A 65 15.99 0.52 -23.68
C LEU A 65 16.54 0.88 -22.29
N GLU A 66 17.54 1.76 -22.24
CA GLU A 66 18.11 2.27 -20.99
C GLU A 66 17.06 2.98 -20.12
N ALA A 67 16.18 3.80 -20.72
CA ALA A 67 15.11 4.47 -19.98
C ALA A 67 14.09 3.47 -19.40
N ILE A 68 13.73 2.42 -20.15
CA ILE A 68 12.82 1.37 -19.69
C ILE A 68 13.45 0.58 -18.54
N LEU A 69 14.74 0.26 -18.66
CA LEU A 69 15.49 -0.49 -17.64
C LEU A 69 15.69 0.30 -16.35
N VAL A 70 15.99 1.60 -16.45
CA VAL A 70 16.08 2.47 -15.28
C VAL A 70 14.70 2.59 -14.61
N GLY A 71 13.62 2.66 -15.40
CA GLY A 71 12.25 2.66 -14.89
C GLY A 71 11.89 1.39 -14.12
N GLU A 72 12.21 0.20 -14.66
CA GLU A 72 12.00 -1.07 -13.95
C GLU A 72 12.86 -1.19 -12.70
N ALA A 73 14.15 -0.83 -12.77
CA ALA A 73 15.04 -0.90 -11.62
C ALA A 73 14.56 0.02 -10.49
N LEU A 74 14.13 1.25 -10.81
CA LEU A 74 13.58 2.18 -9.83
C LEU A 74 12.28 1.64 -9.23
N HIS A 75 11.45 0.98 -10.04
CA HIS A 75 10.22 0.34 -9.57
C HIS A 75 10.50 -0.79 -8.57
N TRP A 76 11.44 -1.67 -8.85
CA TRP A 76 11.85 -2.76 -7.94
C TRP A 76 12.45 -2.22 -6.63
N VAL A 77 13.23 -1.14 -6.69
CA VAL A 77 13.80 -0.50 -5.51
C VAL A 77 12.70 0.16 -4.66
N CYS A 78 11.76 0.88 -5.27
CA CYS A 78 10.64 1.51 -4.55
C CYS A 78 9.70 0.48 -3.90
N THR A 79 9.41 -0.64 -4.59
CA THR A 79 8.56 -1.71 -4.03
C THR A 79 9.25 -2.45 -2.90
N ALA A 80 10.55 -2.77 -3.03
CA ALA A 80 11.32 -3.37 -1.95
C ALA A 80 11.40 -2.44 -0.73
N TRP A 81 11.58 -1.13 -0.94
CA TRP A 81 11.63 -0.14 0.13
C TRP A 81 10.27 0.02 0.83
N ALA A 82 9.17 0.07 0.08
CA ALA A 82 7.82 0.16 0.64
C ALA A 82 7.43 -1.10 1.44
N LEU A 83 7.78 -2.29 0.92
CA LEU A 83 7.55 -3.56 1.62
C LEU A 83 8.39 -3.68 2.90
N SER A 84 9.63 -3.20 2.87
CA SER A 84 10.50 -3.14 4.06
C SER A 84 9.93 -2.20 5.12
N TRP A 85 9.50 -0.99 4.74
CA TRP A 85 8.88 -0.03 5.65
C TRP A 85 7.54 -0.52 6.21
N PHE A 86 6.73 -1.18 5.39
CA PHE A 86 5.49 -1.82 5.85
C PHE A 86 5.78 -2.91 6.89
N TRP A 87 6.79 -3.76 6.66
CA TRP A 87 7.19 -4.79 7.62
C TRP A 87 7.73 -4.21 8.93
N VAL A 88 8.58 -3.18 8.85
CA VAL A 88 9.10 -2.48 10.04
C VAL A 88 7.97 -1.82 10.81
N TYR A 89 7.07 -1.11 10.12
CA TYR A 89 5.90 -0.49 10.75
C TYR A 89 4.98 -1.54 11.38
N TYR A 90 4.70 -2.65 10.69
CA TYR A 90 3.82 -3.70 11.19
C TYR A 90 4.43 -4.43 12.41
N ALA A 91 5.73 -4.75 12.35
CA ALA A 91 6.45 -5.38 13.45
C ALA A 91 6.55 -4.46 14.68
N LEU A 92 6.59 -3.14 14.49
CA LEU A 92 6.69 -2.18 15.59
C LEU A 92 5.33 -1.76 16.17
N ARG A 93 4.20 -1.94 15.46
CA ARG A 93 2.91 -1.34 15.86
C ARG A 93 1.76 -2.29 16.15
N VAL A 94 1.95 -3.60 16.05
CA VAL A 94 0.94 -4.55 16.55
C VAL A 94 1.48 -5.32 17.75
N PRO A 95 1.72 -4.68 18.92
CA PRO A 95 1.41 -5.40 20.13
C PRO A 95 -0.08 -5.72 20.01
N ALA A 96 -0.46 -6.99 20.11
CA ALA A 96 -1.82 -7.33 20.48
C ALA A 96 -2.19 -6.38 21.62
N ARG A 97 -3.29 -5.62 21.52
CA ARG A 97 -3.69 -4.68 22.57
C ARG A 97 -3.99 -5.49 23.83
N GLU A 98 -2.94 -5.81 24.57
CA GLU A 98 -2.99 -6.30 25.93
C GLU A 98 -3.36 -5.06 26.74
N VAL A 99 -4.64 -4.98 27.09
CA VAL A 99 -5.09 -3.96 28.02
C VAL A 99 -4.70 -4.46 29.40
N PHE A 100 -3.62 -3.89 29.92
CA PHE A 100 -3.19 -4.16 31.28
C PHE A 100 -4.12 -3.39 32.21
N TYR A 101 -4.83 -4.11 33.07
CA TYR A 101 -5.54 -3.51 34.19
C TYR A 101 -4.64 -3.69 35.41
N PRO A 102 -3.91 -2.65 35.84
CA PRO A 102 -3.14 -2.73 37.07
C PRO A 102 -4.13 -2.73 38.25
N ALA A 103 -4.66 -3.91 38.57
CA ALA A 103 -5.27 -4.14 39.86
C ALA A 103 -4.13 -4.46 40.82
N GLU A 104 -3.68 -3.47 41.60
CA GLU A 104 -2.61 -3.68 42.57
C GLU A 104 -3.22 -4.25 43.85
N PHE A 105 -3.08 -5.57 44.03
CA PHE A 105 -3.52 -6.22 45.25
C PHE A 105 -2.48 -5.99 46.33
N LEU A 106 -2.59 -4.89 47.06
CA LEU A 106 -1.89 -4.73 48.32
C LEU A 106 -2.64 -5.57 49.35
N PHE A 107 -2.20 -6.81 49.56
CA PHE A 107 -2.64 -7.58 50.71
C PHE A 107 -2.08 -6.87 51.93
N PRO A 108 -2.91 -6.25 52.80
CA PRO A 108 -2.40 -5.69 54.03
C PRO A 108 -1.75 -6.85 54.78
N GLU A 109 -0.49 -6.66 55.16
CA GLU A 109 0.24 -7.56 56.03
C GLU A 109 -0.70 -7.92 57.18
N LEU A 110 -1.05 -9.21 57.30
CA LEU A 110 -1.99 -9.71 58.28
C LEU A 110 -1.44 -9.37 59.67
N GLN A 111 -1.79 -8.21 60.20
CA GLN A 111 -1.68 -7.95 61.62
C GLN A 111 -2.69 -8.88 62.26
N THR A 112 -2.19 -10.00 62.79
CA THR A 112 -2.92 -10.93 63.63
C THR A 112 -3.21 -10.24 64.96
N GLU A 113 -4.07 -9.23 64.97
CA GLU A 113 -4.73 -8.82 66.21
C GLU A 113 -5.91 -9.77 66.45
N PRO A 114 -5.98 -10.43 67.62
CA PRO A 114 -7.07 -11.33 67.94
C PRO A 114 -8.38 -10.53 68.03
N LEU A 115 -9.28 -10.77 67.07
CA LEU A 115 -10.61 -10.16 67.02
C LEU A 115 -11.48 -10.75 68.16
N SER A 116 -11.37 -10.20 69.36
CA SER A 116 -12.25 -10.53 70.48
C SER A 116 -13.65 -9.96 70.24
N SER A 117 -14.57 -10.83 69.84
CA SER A 117 -16.00 -10.82 70.19
C SER A 117 -16.66 -9.44 70.40
N THR A 118 -17.07 -8.76 69.34
CA THR A 118 -18.14 -7.74 69.39
C THR A 118 -18.86 -7.63 68.04
N LEU A 119 -19.43 -8.75 67.58
CA LEU A 119 -20.40 -8.74 66.47
C LEU A 119 -21.81 -8.56 67.06
N GLY A 120 -22.11 -7.31 67.40
CA GLY A 120 -23.47 -6.85 67.65
C GLY A 120 -24.24 -6.74 66.33
N LYS A 121 -25.45 -7.29 66.32
CA LYS A 121 -26.46 -7.15 65.25
C LYS A 121 -26.55 -5.69 64.78
N SER A 122 -26.23 -5.41 63.51
CA SER A 122 -26.61 -4.15 62.86
C SER A 122 -27.51 -4.43 61.67
N SER A 123 -28.72 -3.86 61.80
CA SER A 123 -29.80 -3.74 60.85
C SER A 123 -29.37 -3.24 59.48
N ALA A 124 -30.13 -3.69 58.47
CA ALA A 124 -30.23 -3.08 57.17
C ALA A 124 -30.42 -1.55 57.29
N ALA A 125 -29.46 -0.80 56.75
CA ALA A 125 -29.61 0.60 56.42
C ALA A 125 -28.89 0.82 55.09
N ALA A 126 -29.69 0.91 54.03
CA ALA A 126 -29.27 1.47 52.76
C ALA A 126 -28.88 2.94 52.98
N GLY A 127 -27.63 3.31 52.68
CA GLY A 127 -27.18 4.69 52.81
C GLY A 127 -25.71 4.85 52.48
N HIS A 128 -25.45 5.40 51.29
CA HIS A 128 -24.16 5.95 50.83
C HIS A 128 -22.94 5.02 50.89
N LEU A 129 -22.74 4.30 49.79
CA LEU A 129 -21.42 3.82 49.36
C LEU A 129 -20.49 5.03 49.19
N LEU A 130 -19.68 5.28 50.22
CA LEU A 130 -18.40 5.98 50.06
C LEU A 130 -17.61 5.23 48.97
N ALA A 131 -17.20 5.97 47.93
CA ALA A 131 -16.31 5.48 46.90
C ALA A 131 -15.00 5.04 47.58
N LEU A 132 -14.88 3.74 47.85
CA LEU A 132 -13.63 3.12 48.24
C LEU A 132 -12.64 3.32 47.09
N PRO A 133 -11.37 3.64 47.37
CA PRO A 133 -10.36 3.72 46.32
C PRO A 133 -10.36 2.42 45.51
N GLU A 134 -10.30 2.55 44.19
CA GLU A 134 -10.19 1.43 43.27
C GLU A 134 -9.08 0.47 43.76
N GLY A 135 -9.46 -0.76 44.15
CA GLY A 135 -8.50 -1.82 44.51
C GLY A 135 -8.52 -2.36 45.94
N ALA A 136 -9.45 -1.98 46.82
CA ALA A 136 -9.49 -2.54 48.18
C ALA A 136 -9.85 -4.04 48.19
N ALA A 137 -8.90 -4.90 48.59
CA ALA A 137 -9.13 -6.32 48.81
C ALA A 137 -10.09 -6.55 50.00
N ARG A 138 -11.06 -7.45 49.83
CA ARG A 138 -11.96 -7.89 50.91
C ARG A 138 -11.63 -9.33 51.29
N PHE A 139 -11.40 -9.55 52.58
CA PHE A 139 -11.35 -10.90 53.14
C PHE A 139 -12.78 -11.39 53.34
N LEU A 140 -13.14 -12.46 52.64
CA LEU A 140 -14.43 -13.11 52.81
C LEU A 140 -14.21 -14.44 53.53
N GLN A 141 -14.77 -14.56 54.73
CA GLN A 141 -14.93 -15.86 55.37
C GLN A 141 -16.19 -16.51 54.82
N PHE A 142 -16.04 -17.64 54.14
CA PHE A 142 -17.19 -18.41 53.69
C PHE A 142 -17.72 -19.25 54.86
N PRO A 143 -19.02 -19.12 55.20
CA PRO A 143 -19.61 -19.89 56.30
C PRO A 143 -19.52 -21.38 56.00
N GLU A 144 -19.24 -22.18 57.03
CA GLU A 144 -19.12 -23.64 56.96
C GLU A 144 -20.41 -24.28 56.42
N GLY A 145 -20.41 -24.61 55.14
CA GLY A 145 -21.42 -25.48 54.55
C GLY A 145 -20.98 -26.94 54.71
N ASN A 146 -21.70 -27.71 55.53
CA ASN A 146 -21.67 -29.18 55.59
C ASN A 146 -20.26 -29.84 55.58
N GLY A 147 -19.40 -29.52 56.55
CA GLY A 147 -18.25 -30.37 56.92
C GLY A 147 -16.93 -30.14 56.19
N HIS A 148 -16.78 -29.07 55.41
CA HIS A 148 -15.49 -28.63 54.89
C HIS A 148 -14.83 -27.58 55.80
N PRO A 149 -13.50 -27.64 55.99
CA PRO A 149 -12.79 -26.68 56.82
C PRO A 149 -13.00 -25.26 56.29
N SER A 150 -13.18 -24.28 57.20
CA SER A 150 -13.30 -22.87 56.85
C SER A 150 -12.06 -22.40 56.07
N VAL A 151 -12.19 -22.25 54.76
CA VAL A 151 -11.08 -21.78 53.92
C VAL A 151 -11.12 -20.26 53.91
N THR A 152 -10.05 -19.63 54.42
CA THR A 152 -9.85 -18.19 54.28
C THR A 152 -9.49 -17.88 52.82
N ALA A 153 -10.30 -17.04 52.18
CA ALA A 153 -10.07 -16.59 50.82
C ALA A 153 -9.90 -15.07 50.80
N ALA A 154 -8.96 -14.60 49.99
CA ALA A 154 -8.85 -13.18 49.67
C ALA A 154 -9.47 -12.92 48.30
N CYS A 155 -10.38 -11.96 48.23
CA CYS A 155 -11.09 -11.60 47.02
C CYS A 155 -10.81 -10.13 46.65
N ALA A 156 -10.71 -9.83 45.36
CA ALA A 156 -10.79 -8.45 44.89
C ALA A 156 -11.69 -8.33 43.67
N ASP A 157 -12.32 -7.16 43.59
CA ASP A 157 -13.22 -6.76 42.53
C ASP A 157 -12.48 -5.83 41.56
N VAL A 158 -12.53 -6.18 40.28
CA VAL A 158 -11.93 -5.43 39.17
C VAL A 158 -13.06 -4.90 38.31
N LEU A 159 -13.12 -3.58 38.13
CA LEU A 159 -14.07 -2.95 37.20
C LEU A 159 -13.67 -3.30 35.77
N LEU A 160 -14.64 -3.83 35.01
CA LEU A 160 -14.44 -4.32 33.66
C LEU A 160 -15.31 -3.50 32.70
N ALA A 161 -14.67 -2.70 31.85
CA ALA A 161 -15.34 -2.09 30.70
C ALA A 161 -15.07 -2.95 29.47
N LEU A 162 -15.94 -3.94 29.21
CA LEU A 162 -15.81 -4.83 28.05
C LEU A 162 -16.36 -4.13 26.79
N PRO A 163 -15.53 -3.88 25.74
CA PRO A 163 -16.04 -3.36 24.48
C PRO A 163 -17.00 -4.34 23.78
N GLY A 164 -18.00 -3.82 23.07
CA GLY A 164 -19.04 -4.63 22.42
C GLY A 164 -18.55 -5.66 21.39
N HIS A 165 -17.32 -5.53 20.89
CA HIS A 165 -16.73 -6.40 19.85
C HIS A 165 -15.80 -7.52 20.38
N VAL A 166 -15.78 -7.74 21.70
CA VAL A 166 -14.97 -8.78 22.33
C VAL A 166 -15.67 -10.13 22.23
N ALA A 167 -15.04 -11.09 21.56
CA ALA A 167 -15.61 -12.42 21.36
C ALA A 167 -15.14 -13.44 22.41
N SER A 168 -13.90 -13.31 22.91
CA SER A 168 -13.42 -14.13 24.00
C SER A 168 -12.47 -13.36 24.92
N LEU A 169 -12.45 -13.78 26.18
CA LEU A 169 -11.61 -13.22 27.22
C LEU A 169 -10.60 -14.29 27.67
N ASP A 170 -9.30 -14.00 27.54
CA ASP A 170 -8.28 -14.77 28.24
C ASP A 170 -7.88 -13.99 29.50
N VAL A 171 -7.91 -14.67 30.65
CA VAL A 171 -7.59 -14.08 31.95
C VAL A 171 -6.33 -14.76 32.47
N ALA A 172 -5.29 -13.99 32.74
CA ALA A 172 -4.08 -14.50 33.37
C ALA A 172 -3.80 -13.71 34.66
N LEU A 173 -3.46 -14.44 35.73
CA LEU A 173 -2.95 -13.87 36.95
C LEU A 173 -1.44 -13.79 36.83
N THR A 174 -0.93 -12.59 36.89
CA THR A 174 0.49 -12.34 36.98
C THR A 174 0.85 -12.07 38.41
N ALA A 175 1.69 -12.90 39.04
CA ALA A 175 2.08 -12.71 40.43
C ALA A 175 3.60 -12.70 40.59
N THR A 176 4.08 -11.79 41.43
CA THR A 176 5.47 -11.77 41.92
C THR A 176 5.49 -12.38 43.31
N LEU A 177 6.11 -13.57 43.42
CA LEU A 177 6.19 -14.31 44.68
C LEU A 177 7.38 -13.81 45.52
N ALA A 178 7.18 -13.68 46.82
CA ALA A 178 8.27 -13.52 47.76
C ALA A 178 9.12 -14.80 47.78
N SER A 179 10.41 -14.70 47.46
CA SER A 179 11.22 -15.80 46.93
C SER A 179 11.65 -16.89 47.93
N GLN A 180 10.98 -17.13 49.06
CA GLN A 180 11.62 -17.90 50.14
C GLN A 180 10.87 -19.08 50.78
N GLU A 181 9.56 -19.28 50.56
CA GLU A 181 8.84 -20.35 51.29
C GLU A 181 7.92 -21.26 50.45
N THR A 182 8.18 -21.43 49.15
CA THR A 182 7.31 -22.29 48.31
C THR A 182 7.55 -23.79 48.47
N CYS A 183 8.56 -24.23 49.24
CA CYS A 183 8.83 -25.66 49.48
C CYS A 183 7.85 -26.24 50.52
N GLY A 184 6.60 -26.46 50.12
CA GLY A 184 5.58 -27.11 50.95
C GLY A 184 4.19 -26.46 50.90
N ALA A 185 4.02 -25.40 50.11
CA ALA A 185 2.74 -24.71 49.99
C ALA A 185 1.67 -25.66 49.43
N SER A 186 0.56 -25.81 50.17
CA SER A 186 -0.64 -26.49 49.71
C SER A 186 -1.14 -25.88 48.40
N PRO A 187 -1.68 -26.66 47.45
CA PRO A 187 -2.21 -26.13 46.20
C PRO A 187 -3.26 -25.06 46.48
N SER A 188 -3.00 -23.84 46.02
CA SER A 188 -3.98 -22.76 46.09
C SER A 188 -5.11 -23.01 45.10
N LEU A 189 -6.34 -22.73 45.52
CA LEU A 189 -7.52 -22.71 44.69
C LEU A 189 -7.85 -21.26 44.31
N TYR A 190 -8.39 -21.05 43.12
CA TYR A 190 -8.93 -19.76 42.70
C TYR A 190 -10.37 -19.90 42.21
N ARG A 191 -11.13 -18.82 42.35
CA ARG A 191 -12.49 -18.67 41.80
C ARG A 191 -12.60 -17.31 41.13
N PHE A 192 -13.07 -17.29 39.90
CA PHE A 192 -13.30 -16.06 39.14
C PHE A 192 -14.80 -15.95 38.85
N GLN A 193 -15.38 -14.80 39.16
CA GLN A 193 -16.81 -14.54 38.99
C GLN A 193 -16.99 -13.27 38.16
N LEU A 194 -17.92 -13.30 37.20
CA LEU A 194 -18.38 -12.10 36.50
C LEU A 194 -19.61 -11.57 37.22
N LEU A 195 -19.58 -10.30 37.61
CA LEU A 195 -20.60 -9.66 38.41
C LEU A 195 -21.30 -8.56 37.59
N ASP A 196 -22.62 -8.51 37.71
CA ASP A 196 -23.41 -7.44 37.12
C ASP A 196 -23.32 -6.13 37.92
N ALA A 197 -24.10 -5.13 37.52
CA ALA A 197 -24.19 -3.86 38.24
C ALA A 197 -24.74 -4.00 39.68
N ALA A 198 -25.51 -5.06 39.97
CA ALA A 198 -26.04 -5.36 41.29
C ALA A 198 -25.08 -6.21 42.14
N GLY A 199 -23.95 -6.64 41.59
CA GLY A 199 -23.01 -7.54 42.26
C GLY A 199 -23.49 -9.00 42.29
N THR A 200 -24.45 -9.37 41.44
CA THR A 200 -24.92 -10.74 41.25
C THR A 200 -24.12 -11.45 40.18
N GLU A 201 -23.91 -12.76 40.35
CA GLU A 201 -23.12 -13.56 39.42
C GLU A 201 -23.89 -13.76 38.10
N VAL A 202 -23.32 -13.31 36.99
CA VAL A 202 -23.98 -13.33 35.66
C VAL A 202 -23.96 -14.73 35.04
N THR A 203 -23.02 -15.57 35.46
CA THR A 203 -22.80 -16.90 34.88
C THR A 203 -22.71 -17.97 35.96
N ASP A 204 -23.81 -18.68 36.19
CA ASP A 204 -23.89 -19.78 37.17
C ASP A 204 -22.94 -20.96 36.88
N SER A 205 -22.48 -21.12 35.64
CA SER A 205 -21.83 -22.35 35.17
C SER A 205 -20.31 -22.44 35.42
N GLN A 206 -19.67 -21.40 35.97
CA GLN A 206 -18.20 -21.39 36.14
C GLN A 206 -17.69 -21.07 37.54
N ALA A 207 -18.59 -21.01 38.52
CA ALA A 207 -18.27 -20.63 39.89
C ALA A 207 -17.48 -21.68 40.70
N ALA A 208 -17.01 -22.76 40.06
CA ALA A 208 -16.25 -23.81 40.73
C ALA A 208 -14.82 -23.35 41.04
N TRP A 209 -14.35 -23.64 42.25
CA TRP A 209 -12.95 -23.46 42.63
C TRP A 209 -12.05 -24.33 41.76
N ARG A 210 -11.00 -23.73 41.19
CA ARG A 210 -10.02 -24.41 40.34
C ARG A 210 -8.64 -24.40 40.98
N PRO A 211 -7.82 -25.45 40.80
CA PRO A 211 -6.45 -25.43 41.29
C PRO A 211 -5.60 -24.43 40.51
N LEU A 212 -4.94 -23.53 41.23
CA LEU A 212 -3.90 -22.66 40.71
C LEU A 212 -2.58 -23.43 40.73
N ILE A 213 -2.21 -24.01 39.60
CA ILE A 213 -0.93 -24.69 39.44
C ILE A 213 0.11 -23.62 39.13
N LEU A 214 0.85 -23.20 40.15
CA LEU A 214 2.03 -22.35 39.94
C LEU A 214 3.14 -23.23 39.34
N PRO A 215 3.78 -22.83 38.23
CA PRO A 215 4.87 -23.58 37.64
C PRO A 215 6.01 -23.69 38.65
N ALA A 216 6.17 -24.87 39.25
CA ALA A 216 7.30 -25.16 40.10
C ALA A 216 8.56 -25.26 39.23
N ARG A 217 9.41 -24.23 39.27
CA ARG A 217 10.74 -24.33 38.67
C ARG A 217 11.58 -25.26 39.53
N HIS A 218 12.18 -26.27 38.91
CA HIS A 218 13.13 -27.12 39.59
C HIS A 218 14.32 -26.26 40.06
N TRP A 219 14.79 -26.45 41.31
CA TRP A 219 15.88 -25.68 41.90
C TRP A 219 17.13 -25.64 41.01
N ALA A 220 17.43 -26.74 40.32
CA ALA A 220 18.55 -26.80 39.38
C ALA A 220 18.41 -25.80 38.23
N ILE A 221 17.21 -25.59 37.68
CA ILE A 221 16.96 -24.61 36.61
C ILE A 221 17.19 -23.19 37.15
N GLN A 222 16.74 -22.90 38.38
CA GLN A 222 16.97 -21.60 39.02
C GLN A 222 18.47 -21.33 39.24
N VAL A 223 19.22 -22.33 39.72
CA VAL A 223 20.68 -22.21 39.89
C VAL A 223 21.36 -21.98 38.55
N TRP A 224 21.02 -22.77 37.52
CA TRP A 224 21.61 -22.59 36.20
C TRP A 224 21.24 -21.25 35.55
N SER A 225 20.00 -20.79 35.68
CA SER A 225 19.60 -19.47 35.19
C SER A 225 20.33 -18.35 35.94
N ALA A 226 20.50 -18.47 37.26
CA ALA A 226 21.26 -17.49 38.04
C ALA A 226 22.74 -17.47 37.66
N VAL A 227 23.35 -18.63 37.40
CA VAL A 227 24.76 -18.71 36.95
C VAL A 227 24.93 -18.13 35.54
N LEU A 228 24.02 -18.46 34.61
CA LEU A 228 24.11 -18.02 33.21
C LEU A 228 23.76 -16.53 33.05
N TRP A 229 22.71 -16.06 33.72
CA TRP A 229 22.23 -14.69 33.59
C TRP A 229 22.78 -13.74 34.65
N GLY A 230 23.34 -14.25 35.76
CA GLY A 230 23.87 -13.48 36.88
C GLY A 230 24.84 -12.36 36.47
N PRO A 231 25.85 -12.62 35.60
CA PRO A 231 26.74 -11.57 35.12
C PRO A 231 26.00 -10.47 34.35
N PHE A 232 25.02 -10.83 33.52
CA PHE A 232 24.25 -9.85 32.74
C PHE A 232 23.32 -9.02 33.62
N ILE A 233 22.71 -9.63 34.64
CA ILE A 233 21.90 -8.95 35.64
C ILE A 233 22.78 -8.02 36.48
N ALA A 234 23.95 -8.48 36.94
CA ALA A 234 24.88 -7.69 37.75
C ALA A 234 25.43 -6.47 36.98
N LEU A 235 25.58 -6.60 35.66
CA LEU A 235 25.98 -5.50 34.77
C LEU A 235 24.80 -4.59 34.36
N GLY A 236 23.56 -4.88 34.79
CA GLY A 236 22.36 -4.13 34.40
C GLY A 236 22.00 -4.26 32.91
N LEU A 237 22.56 -5.25 32.21
CA LEU A 237 22.26 -5.51 30.79
C LEU A 237 20.89 -6.19 30.62
N VAL A 238 20.43 -6.88 31.65
CA VAL A 238 19.12 -7.54 31.69
C VAL A 238 18.48 -7.16 33.03
N SER A 239 17.26 -6.61 32.97
CA SER A 239 16.44 -6.49 34.18
C SER A 239 16.18 -7.89 34.71
N ALA A 240 16.58 -8.16 35.95
CA ALA A 240 16.03 -9.29 36.68
C ALA A 240 14.58 -8.92 37.03
N ASP A 241 13.69 -8.99 36.04
CA ASP A 241 12.27 -8.86 36.31
C ASP A 241 11.94 -9.97 37.32
N PRO A 242 11.41 -9.62 38.51
CA PRO A 242 11.09 -10.60 39.55
C PRO A 242 10.20 -11.67 38.92
N ASP A 243 10.56 -12.95 39.10
CA ASP A 243 9.97 -14.10 38.41
C ASP A 243 8.46 -13.91 38.21
N GLU A 244 8.12 -13.35 37.04
CA GLU A 244 6.76 -12.91 36.75
C GLU A 244 6.01 -14.16 36.33
N ILE A 245 5.34 -14.79 37.28
CA ILE A 245 4.61 -16.02 37.02
C ILE A 245 3.27 -15.61 36.43
N VAL A 246 3.09 -15.90 35.15
CA VAL A 246 1.82 -15.76 34.44
C VAL A 246 1.09 -17.09 34.51
N ALA A 247 0.08 -17.17 35.38
CA ALA A 247 -0.80 -18.32 35.49
C ALA A 247 -2.08 -18.06 34.67
N PRO A 248 -2.32 -18.77 33.56
CA PRO A 248 -3.58 -18.65 32.82
C PRO A 248 -4.72 -19.18 33.70
N LEU A 249 -5.68 -18.31 34.03
CA LEU A 249 -6.88 -18.69 34.76
C LEU A 249 -7.94 -19.23 33.79
N PHE A 250 -8.14 -18.54 32.67
CA PHE A 250 -9.09 -18.94 31.63
C PHE A 250 -8.51 -18.66 30.25
N GLU A 251 -8.64 -19.65 29.36
CA GLU A 251 -8.35 -19.50 27.94
C GLU A 251 -9.67 -19.61 27.16
N GLY A 252 -9.95 -18.62 26.34
CA GLY A 252 -11.07 -18.65 25.40
C GLY A 252 -12.45 -18.58 26.04
N LEU A 253 -12.61 -17.87 27.17
CA LEU A 253 -13.92 -17.72 27.80
C LEU A 253 -14.89 -17.03 26.83
N GLN A 254 -15.89 -17.77 26.33
CA GLN A 254 -16.93 -17.22 25.48
C GLN A 254 -17.98 -16.55 26.36
N ILE A 255 -18.04 -15.22 26.30
CA ILE A 255 -19.02 -14.42 27.02
C ILE A 255 -20.20 -14.18 26.07
N SER A 256 -21.38 -14.68 26.45
CA SER A 256 -22.61 -14.41 25.70
C SER A 256 -22.84 -12.91 25.59
N GLU A 257 -23.51 -12.45 24.53
CA GLU A 257 -23.76 -11.03 24.30
C GLU A 257 -24.54 -10.40 25.46
N GLN A 258 -25.54 -11.11 26.00
CA GLN A 258 -26.29 -10.70 27.19
C GLN A 258 -25.40 -10.57 28.43
N ALA A 259 -24.49 -11.53 28.67
CA ALA A 259 -23.58 -11.46 29.81
C ALA A 259 -22.59 -10.31 29.66
N ARG A 260 -22.20 -9.96 28.43
CA ARG A 260 -21.27 -8.85 28.15
C ARG A 260 -21.86 -7.50 28.54
N GLU A 261 -23.13 -7.26 28.23
CA GLU A 261 -23.82 -6.01 28.59
C GLU A 261 -24.14 -5.93 30.08
N ALA A 262 -24.41 -7.08 30.71
CA ALA A 262 -24.70 -7.14 32.15
C ALA A 262 -23.44 -6.97 33.02
N THR A 263 -22.29 -7.51 32.58
CA THR A 263 -21.06 -7.55 33.38
C THR A 263 -20.45 -6.15 33.53
N LYS A 264 -20.33 -5.67 34.77
CA LYS A 264 -19.62 -4.41 35.10
C LYS A 264 -18.34 -4.63 35.88
N SER A 265 -18.22 -5.75 36.57
CA SER A 265 -17.05 -6.08 37.37
C SER A 265 -16.75 -7.57 37.33
N ALA A 266 -15.52 -7.94 37.66
CA ALA A 266 -15.16 -9.32 37.95
C ALA A 266 -14.54 -9.43 39.32
N ARG A 267 -14.85 -10.51 40.02
CA ARG A 267 -14.27 -10.86 41.31
C ARG A 267 -13.31 -12.02 41.15
N LEU A 268 -12.07 -11.85 41.57
CA LEU A 268 -11.09 -12.94 41.68
C LEU A 268 -10.85 -13.24 43.16
N CYS A 269 -11.12 -14.48 43.57
CA CYS A 269 -10.84 -15.00 44.90
C CYS A 269 -9.75 -16.06 44.84
N ILE A 270 -8.80 -16.02 45.78
CA ILE A 270 -7.71 -17.01 45.91
C ILE A 270 -7.68 -17.53 47.34
N ALA A 271 -7.53 -18.85 47.50
CA ALA A 271 -7.60 -19.53 48.78
C ALA A 271 -6.59 -20.71 48.84
N PRO A 272 -5.66 -20.75 49.80
CA PRO A 272 -5.36 -19.71 50.80
C PRO A 272 -4.80 -18.43 50.14
N PRO A 273 -4.83 -17.28 50.83
CA PRO A 273 -4.25 -16.04 50.31
C PRO A 273 -2.74 -16.22 50.05
N LEU A 274 -2.29 -15.78 48.88
CA LEU A 274 -0.88 -15.83 48.50
C LEU A 274 -0.13 -14.66 49.14
N LEU A 275 1.04 -14.94 49.72
CA LEU A 275 2.03 -13.93 50.08
C LEU A 275 2.73 -13.44 48.81
N SER A 276 2.04 -12.63 48.00
CA SER A 276 2.60 -12.01 46.79
C SER A 276 2.80 -10.51 46.98
N PHE A 277 3.93 -9.98 46.51
CA PHE A 277 4.22 -8.54 46.57
C PHE A 277 3.38 -7.72 45.61
N ARG A 278 3.07 -8.32 44.46
CA ARG A 278 2.28 -7.68 43.41
C ARG A 278 1.61 -8.75 42.59
N SER A 279 0.29 -8.70 42.51
CA SER A 279 -0.45 -9.39 41.46
C SER A 279 -1.06 -8.39 40.49
N GLN A 280 -1.16 -8.78 39.23
CA GLN A 280 -1.80 -8.01 38.17
C GLN A 280 -2.70 -8.96 37.39
N LEU A 281 -3.92 -8.50 37.08
CA LEU A 281 -4.83 -9.25 36.24
C LEU A 281 -4.63 -8.83 34.78
N ARG A 282 -4.11 -9.74 33.96
CA ARG A 282 -3.97 -9.52 32.51
C ARG A 282 -5.21 -10.04 31.80
N LEU A 283 -5.91 -9.14 31.13
CA LEU A 283 -7.12 -9.43 30.39
C LEU A 283 -6.81 -9.29 28.90
N LYS A 284 -6.73 -10.42 28.20
CA LYS A 284 -6.50 -10.45 26.76
C LYS A 284 -7.84 -10.58 26.06
N LEU A 285 -8.27 -9.49 25.44
CA LEU A 285 -9.52 -9.42 24.70
C LEU A 285 -9.27 -9.90 23.27
N ARG A 286 -9.88 -11.00 22.84
CA ARG A 286 -9.84 -11.41 21.43
C ARG A 286 -11.05 -10.84 20.70
N THR A 287 -10.81 -10.04 19.68
CA THR A 287 -11.85 -9.45 18.84
C THR A 287 -12.47 -10.47 17.88
N ALA A 288 -13.67 -10.17 17.38
CA ALA A 288 -14.39 -10.98 16.40
C ALA A 288 -13.72 -11.01 15.00
N TRP A 289 -14.27 -11.88 14.15
CA TRP A 289 -13.67 -12.55 12.98
C TRP A 289 -12.89 -11.73 11.94
N PRO A 290 -13.27 -10.51 11.50
CA PRO A 290 -12.51 -9.85 10.43
C PRO A 290 -11.09 -9.49 10.88
N PHE A 291 -10.90 -9.14 12.15
CA PHE A 291 -9.58 -8.84 12.70
C PHE A 291 -8.77 -10.10 13.04
N ARG A 292 -9.43 -11.24 13.27
CA ARG A 292 -8.73 -12.52 13.51
C ARG A 292 -7.91 -12.95 12.31
N LEU A 293 -8.43 -12.79 11.08
CA LEU A 293 -7.65 -13.17 9.90
C LEU A 293 -6.37 -12.35 9.74
N LEU A 294 -6.42 -11.06 10.10
CA LEU A 294 -5.26 -10.16 10.12
C LEU A 294 -4.26 -10.51 11.24
N GLN A 295 -4.75 -10.85 12.43
CA GLN A 295 -3.90 -11.19 13.58
C GLN A 295 -3.31 -12.60 13.51
N ASP A 296 -4.10 -13.60 13.12
CA ASP A 296 -3.71 -15.00 13.11
C ASP A 296 -2.80 -15.33 11.92
N ARG A 297 -2.94 -14.60 10.80
CA ARG A 297 -2.20 -14.84 9.56
C ARG A 297 -1.66 -13.53 8.96
N PRO A 298 -0.80 -12.79 9.68
CA PRO A 298 -0.25 -11.53 9.20
C PRO A 298 0.55 -11.72 7.89
N ILE A 299 1.19 -12.88 7.73
CA ILE A 299 1.91 -13.25 6.52
C ILE A 299 0.97 -13.33 5.32
N LEU A 300 -0.22 -13.93 5.45
CA LEU A 300 -1.17 -14.02 4.32
C LEU A 300 -1.70 -12.64 3.93
N CYS A 301 -1.99 -11.78 4.89
CA CYS A 301 -2.46 -10.43 4.62
C CYS A 301 -1.36 -9.59 3.95
N SER A 302 -0.12 -9.67 4.45
CA SER A 302 1.05 -9.04 3.82
C SER A 302 1.30 -9.57 2.41
N CYS A 303 1.21 -10.89 2.19
CA CYS A 303 1.35 -11.49 0.87
C CYS A 303 0.25 -11.02 -0.07
N GLY A 304 -1.00 -10.91 0.41
CA GLY A 304 -2.12 -10.40 -0.38
C GLY A 304 -1.92 -8.96 -0.82
N VAL A 305 -1.49 -8.07 0.08
CA VAL A 305 -1.19 -6.67 -0.25
C VAL A 305 0.00 -6.59 -1.22
N ALA A 306 1.07 -7.35 -0.98
CA ALA A 306 2.24 -7.39 -1.87
C ALA A 306 1.86 -7.89 -3.27
N LEU A 307 1.06 -8.95 -3.36
CA LEU A 307 0.57 -9.50 -4.62
C LEU A 307 -0.29 -8.48 -5.37
N PHE A 308 -1.19 -7.77 -4.66
CA PHE A 308 -2.02 -6.73 -5.27
C PHE A 308 -1.18 -5.58 -5.83
N VAL A 309 -0.21 -5.07 -5.06
CA VAL A 309 0.70 -4.00 -5.53
C VAL A 309 1.55 -4.45 -6.70
N ALA A 310 2.03 -5.71 -6.68
CA ALA A 310 2.75 -6.29 -7.78
C ALA A 310 1.87 -6.36 -9.04
N ILE A 311 0.68 -6.97 -8.97
CA ILE A 311 -0.25 -7.08 -10.10
C ILE A 311 -0.60 -5.70 -10.67
N ALA A 312 -0.94 -4.73 -9.79
CA ALA A 312 -1.26 -3.38 -10.20
C ALA A 312 -0.10 -2.72 -10.94
N THR A 313 1.13 -2.91 -10.47
CA THR A 313 2.27 -2.30 -11.15
C THR A 313 2.61 -3.01 -12.45
N TRP A 314 2.60 -4.34 -12.49
CA TRP A 314 2.78 -5.11 -13.72
C TRP A 314 1.76 -4.73 -14.79
N ALA A 315 0.51 -4.49 -14.39
CA ALA A 315 -0.52 -4.00 -15.30
C ALA A 315 -0.18 -2.60 -15.86
N VAL A 316 0.24 -1.66 -15.02
CA VAL A 316 0.63 -0.30 -15.45
C VAL A 316 1.86 -0.34 -16.37
N THR A 317 2.91 -1.06 -15.98
CA THR A 317 4.13 -1.21 -16.77
C THR A 317 3.84 -1.90 -18.11
N GLY A 318 3.02 -2.95 -18.10
CA GLY A 318 2.58 -3.64 -19.31
C GLY A 318 1.79 -2.74 -20.26
N CYS A 319 0.87 -1.92 -19.73
CA CYS A 319 0.14 -0.93 -20.52
C CYS A 319 1.06 0.14 -21.14
N LEU A 320 2.05 0.62 -20.38
CA LEU A 320 3.04 1.58 -20.88
C LEU A 320 3.93 0.97 -21.97
N LEU A 321 4.40 -0.26 -21.78
CA LEU A 321 5.21 -0.96 -22.78
C LEU A 321 4.42 -1.20 -24.08
N LEU A 322 3.18 -1.67 -23.95
CA LEU A 322 2.28 -1.85 -25.09
C LEU A 322 2.08 -0.54 -25.86
N PHE A 323 1.90 0.57 -25.15
CA PHE A 323 1.78 1.89 -25.76
C PHE A 323 3.04 2.30 -26.54
N VAL A 324 4.23 2.08 -25.98
CA VAL A 324 5.51 2.35 -26.66
C VAL A 324 5.67 1.50 -27.92
N LEU A 325 5.30 0.21 -27.86
CA LEU A 325 5.35 -0.70 -29.00
C LEU A 325 4.37 -0.29 -30.11
N LEU A 326 3.13 0.05 -29.75
CA LEU A 326 2.13 0.54 -30.69
C LEU A 326 2.59 1.84 -31.37
N ARG A 327 3.19 2.76 -30.61
CA ARG A 327 3.78 4.00 -31.15
C ARG A 327 4.92 3.70 -32.12
N HIS A 328 5.80 2.76 -31.79
CA HIS A 328 6.91 2.40 -32.67
C HIS A 328 6.42 1.75 -33.97
N HIS A 329 5.43 0.86 -33.88
CA HIS A 329 4.80 0.28 -35.08
C HIS A 329 4.14 1.34 -35.95
N ALA A 330 3.39 2.29 -35.36
CA ALA A 330 2.77 3.37 -36.12
C ALA A 330 3.81 4.24 -36.85
N LEU A 331 4.94 4.54 -36.22
CA LEU A 331 6.05 5.29 -36.83
C LEU A 331 6.75 4.50 -37.94
N ALA A 332 6.96 3.20 -37.75
CA ALA A 332 7.57 2.33 -38.76
C ALA A 332 6.66 2.19 -40.00
N SER A 333 5.37 1.95 -39.79
CA SER A 333 4.37 1.85 -40.87
C SER A 333 4.20 3.17 -41.65
N ALA A 334 4.39 4.32 -40.99
CA ALA A 334 4.37 5.61 -41.68
C ALA A 334 5.58 5.83 -42.61
N SER A 335 6.70 5.13 -42.39
CA SER A 335 7.92 5.31 -43.19
C SER A 335 7.91 4.50 -44.49
N ASP A 336 7.20 3.37 -44.52
CA ASP A 336 7.15 2.45 -45.65
C ASP A 336 5.89 2.62 -46.52
N ALA A 337 4.96 3.49 -46.12
CA ALA A 337 3.76 3.75 -46.90
C ALA A 337 4.14 4.44 -48.22
N PRO A 338 3.92 3.81 -49.40
CA PRO A 338 4.03 4.49 -50.68
C PRO A 338 3.05 5.68 -50.69
N PRO A 339 3.29 6.73 -51.49
CA PRO A 339 2.39 7.87 -51.57
C PRO A 339 0.99 7.42 -52.03
N LEU A 340 0.11 7.12 -51.05
CA LEU A 340 -1.26 6.65 -51.20
C LEU A 340 -2.22 7.81 -51.45
N ALA A 341 -1.80 8.77 -52.27
CA ALA A 341 -2.59 9.96 -52.60
C ALA A 341 -3.94 9.60 -53.25
N SER A 342 -4.08 8.41 -53.85
CA SER A 342 -5.32 7.99 -54.54
C SER A 342 -6.24 7.06 -53.74
N LYS A 343 -5.83 6.54 -52.57
CA LYS A 343 -6.63 5.56 -51.80
C LYS A 343 -7.21 6.10 -50.49
N ALA A 344 -6.81 7.31 -50.09
CA ALA A 344 -7.28 7.98 -48.86
C ALA A 344 -8.72 8.53 -48.97
N GLU A 345 -9.21 8.82 -50.18
CA GLU A 345 -10.57 9.35 -50.41
C GLU A 345 -11.67 8.31 -50.11
N GLY A 346 -11.42 7.01 -50.36
CA GLY A 346 -12.40 5.95 -50.11
C GLY A 346 -12.47 5.48 -48.66
N LEU A 347 -11.41 5.64 -47.87
CA LEU A 347 -11.35 5.14 -46.49
C LEU A 347 -11.90 6.14 -45.46
N SER A 348 -11.72 7.44 -45.71
CA SER A 348 -12.22 8.52 -44.86
C SER A 348 -13.76 8.58 -44.85
N THR A 349 -14.40 8.37 -46.00
CA THR A 349 -15.86 8.30 -46.14
C THR A 349 -16.45 7.07 -45.43
N ALA A 350 -15.78 5.91 -45.51
CA ALA A 350 -16.24 4.69 -44.83
C ALA A 350 -16.16 4.79 -43.29
N LEU A 351 -15.10 5.41 -42.75
CA LEU A 351 -14.92 5.55 -41.30
C LEU A 351 -15.91 6.55 -40.68
N VAL A 352 -16.19 7.66 -41.38
CA VAL A 352 -17.21 8.64 -40.96
C VAL A 352 -18.59 7.98 -40.89
N LEU A 353 -18.98 7.21 -41.91
CA LEU A 353 -20.25 6.49 -41.94
C LEU A 353 -20.36 5.41 -40.84
N ALA A 354 -19.27 4.73 -40.50
CA ALA A 354 -19.24 3.74 -39.43
C ALA A 354 -19.43 4.37 -38.04
N THR A 355 -18.81 5.52 -37.78
CA THR A 355 -18.96 6.23 -36.49
C THR A 355 -20.35 6.87 -36.29
N GLU A 356 -21.03 7.22 -37.39
CA GLU A 356 -22.40 7.77 -37.36
C GLU A 356 -23.45 6.71 -37.00
N GLN A 357 -23.25 5.44 -37.41
CA GLN A 357 -24.14 4.33 -37.06
C GLN A 357 -24.09 3.97 -35.57
N GLU A 358 -22.90 3.99 -34.97
CA GLU A 358 -22.71 3.62 -33.55
C GLU A 358 -23.32 4.67 -32.60
N THR A 359 -23.18 5.95 -32.96
CA THR A 359 -23.72 7.07 -32.17
C THR A 359 -25.24 7.20 -32.29
N ARG A 360 -25.85 6.76 -33.40
CA ARG A 360 -27.32 6.67 -33.54
C ARG A 360 -27.94 5.67 -32.57
N LYS A 361 -27.29 4.52 -32.31
CA LYS A 361 -27.83 3.49 -31.40
C LYS A 361 -27.80 3.91 -29.93
N LYS A 362 -26.81 4.70 -29.51
CA LYS A 362 -26.65 5.13 -28.10
C LYS A 362 -27.48 6.36 -27.74
N GLY A 363 -27.83 7.21 -28.72
CA GLY A 363 -28.64 8.40 -28.49
C GLY A 363 -30.12 8.13 -28.16
N ALA A 364 -30.62 6.92 -28.39
CA ALA A 364 -32.01 6.56 -28.09
C ALA A 364 -32.28 6.22 -26.62
N LEU A 365 -31.24 6.16 -25.76
CA LEU A 365 -31.35 5.71 -24.37
C LEU A 365 -31.12 6.82 -23.32
N LEU A 366 -30.90 8.07 -23.73
CA LEU A 366 -30.61 9.19 -22.82
C LEU A 366 -31.83 10.05 -22.54
N LEU A 367 -31.98 10.45 -21.26
CA LEU A 367 -33.09 11.24 -20.73
C LEU A 367 -33.16 12.64 -21.37
N PRO A 368 -34.36 13.24 -21.49
CA PRO A 368 -34.61 14.44 -22.28
C PRO A 368 -33.91 15.73 -21.79
N SER A 369 -33.36 15.76 -20.57
CA SER A 369 -32.72 16.95 -20.01
C SER A 369 -31.28 17.18 -20.46
N GLU A 370 -30.60 16.18 -21.03
CA GLU A 370 -29.22 16.30 -21.57
C GLU A 370 -29.17 16.36 -23.11
N ALA A 371 -30.32 16.26 -23.75
CA ALA A 371 -30.43 16.18 -25.21
C ALA A 371 -29.94 17.46 -25.92
N SER A 372 -30.05 18.64 -25.29
CA SER A 372 -29.64 19.91 -25.89
C SER A 372 -28.11 20.04 -26.03
N VAL A 373 -27.37 19.61 -25.02
CA VAL A 373 -25.89 19.61 -25.04
C VAL A 373 -25.38 18.57 -26.06
N PHE A 374 -26.02 17.41 -26.13
CA PHE A 374 -25.68 16.37 -27.09
C PHE A 374 -26.03 16.75 -28.54
N GLN A 375 -27.14 17.48 -28.75
CA GLN A 375 -27.51 17.99 -30.07
C GLN A 375 -26.58 19.11 -30.53
N GLN A 376 -26.17 20.01 -29.62
CA GLN A 376 -25.22 21.07 -29.94
C GLN A 376 -23.84 20.49 -30.31
N ALA A 377 -23.38 19.48 -29.57
CA ALA A 377 -22.18 18.72 -29.94
C ALA A 377 -22.32 18.04 -31.30
N ARG A 378 -23.46 17.40 -31.59
CA ARG A 378 -23.70 16.77 -32.91
C ARG A 378 -23.69 17.76 -34.07
N GLN A 379 -24.29 18.94 -33.91
CA GLN A 379 -24.30 19.96 -34.96
C GLN A 379 -22.88 20.47 -35.23
N THR A 380 -22.09 20.73 -34.18
CA THR A 380 -20.69 21.16 -34.36
C THR A 380 -19.81 20.08 -35.01
N VAL A 381 -20.05 18.81 -34.72
CA VAL A 381 -19.31 17.69 -35.35
C VAL A 381 -19.75 17.47 -36.80
N ALA A 382 -21.05 17.58 -37.10
CA ALA A 382 -21.58 17.41 -38.45
C ALA A 382 -21.16 18.55 -39.40
N GLU A 383 -21.22 19.80 -38.94
CA GLU A 383 -20.71 20.96 -39.69
C GLU A 383 -19.17 20.93 -39.84
N GLY A 384 -18.47 20.42 -38.83
CA GLY A 384 -17.03 20.18 -38.89
C GLY A 384 -16.65 19.10 -39.90
N GLY A 385 -17.46 18.03 -40.01
CA GLY A 385 -17.18 16.88 -40.88
C GLY A 385 -17.25 17.20 -42.38
N SER A 386 -18.24 17.99 -42.82
CA SER A 386 -18.37 18.38 -44.23
C SER A 386 -17.24 19.32 -44.68
N ARG A 387 -16.84 20.27 -43.82
CA ARG A 387 -15.68 21.14 -44.07
C ARG A 387 -14.36 20.38 -44.01
N ALA A 388 -14.26 19.37 -43.15
CA ALA A 388 -13.08 18.52 -43.08
C ALA A 388 -12.89 17.67 -44.34
N LEU A 389 -13.97 17.17 -44.94
CA LEU A 389 -13.93 16.44 -46.22
C LEU A 389 -13.46 17.34 -47.37
N GLU A 390 -13.93 18.58 -47.43
CA GLU A 390 -13.53 19.55 -48.44
C GLU A 390 -12.06 19.99 -48.27
N MET A 391 -11.60 20.14 -47.02
CA MET A 391 -10.20 20.44 -46.71
C MET A 391 -9.27 19.26 -46.98
N ALA A 392 -9.71 18.01 -46.75
CA ALA A 392 -8.89 16.80 -46.89
C ALA A 392 -8.34 16.54 -48.30
N ALA A 393 -8.95 17.14 -49.32
CA ALA A 393 -8.43 17.12 -50.69
C ALA A 393 -7.12 17.92 -50.84
N SER A 394 -6.81 18.82 -49.91
CA SER A 394 -5.57 19.60 -49.94
C SER A 394 -4.42 18.86 -49.23
N PRO A 395 -3.20 18.83 -49.82
CA PRO A 395 -2.03 18.25 -49.17
C PRO A 395 -1.67 18.97 -47.85
N VAL A 396 -2.07 20.23 -47.70
CA VAL A 396 -1.91 21.00 -46.46
C VAL A 396 -2.77 20.41 -45.35
N ALA A 397 -4.01 20.04 -45.64
CA ALA A 397 -4.91 19.44 -44.65
C ALA A 397 -4.48 18.03 -44.26
N GLN A 398 -3.88 17.24 -45.15
CA GLN A 398 -3.38 15.91 -44.81
C GLN A 398 -2.23 15.97 -43.79
N VAL A 399 -1.28 16.87 -44.00
CA VAL A 399 -0.17 17.10 -43.04
C VAL A 399 -0.71 17.67 -41.73
N THR A 400 -1.66 18.60 -41.81
CA THR A 400 -2.32 19.20 -40.64
C THR A 400 -3.09 18.15 -39.83
N ALA A 401 -3.87 17.29 -40.49
CA ALA A 401 -4.62 16.21 -39.85
C ALA A 401 -3.70 15.16 -39.21
N ALA A 402 -2.61 14.78 -39.88
CA ALA A 402 -1.61 13.88 -39.30
C ALA A 402 -0.93 14.49 -38.06
N SER A 403 -0.59 15.79 -38.12
CA SER A 403 0.00 16.51 -36.97
C SER A 403 -0.99 16.70 -35.82
N ALA A 404 -2.27 16.92 -36.13
CA ALA A 404 -3.34 17.03 -35.15
C ALA A 404 -3.59 15.68 -34.46
N ALA A 405 -3.65 14.57 -35.22
CA ALA A 405 -3.84 13.23 -34.68
C ALA A 405 -2.67 12.80 -33.77
N THR A 406 -1.43 13.10 -34.18
CA THR A 406 -0.24 12.80 -33.35
C THR A 406 -0.19 13.67 -32.10
N GLY A 407 -0.55 14.96 -32.21
CA GLY A 407 -0.71 15.86 -31.06
C GLY A 407 -1.79 15.38 -30.09
N ALA A 408 -2.93 14.92 -30.60
CA ALA A 408 -4.04 14.38 -29.81
C ALA A 408 -3.61 13.16 -28.98
N VAL A 409 -2.87 12.23 -29.58
CA VAL A 409 -2.41 11.03 -28.87
C VAL A 409 -1.34 11.39 -27.82
N ALA A 410 -0.39 12.27 -28.16
CA ALA A 410 0.68 12.66 -27.25
C ALA A 410 0.17 13.48 -26.05
N LEU A 411 -0.70 14.46 -26.29
CA LEU A 411 -1.27 15.29 -25.23
C LEU A 411 -2.43 14.60 -24.50
N GLY A 412 -3.19 13.74 -25.17
CA GLY A 412 -4.23 12.93 -24.52
C GLY A 412 -3.66 11.91 -23.53
N THR A 413 -2.52 11.29 -23.85
CA THR A 413 -1.88 10.35 -22.92
C THR A 413 -1.22 11.04 -21.72
N SER A 414 -0.47 12.12 -21.96
CA SER A 414 0.10 12.91 -20.87
C SER A 414 -0.96 13.59 -20.00
N GLY A 415 -2.03 14.12 -20.63
CA GLY A 415 -3.20 14.65 -19.92
C GLY A 415 -3.93 13.58 -19.11
N GLY A 416 -4.09 12.37 -19.66
CA GLY A 416 -4.67 11.24 -18.95
C GLY A 416 -3.84 10.82 -17.73
N PHE A 417 -2.51 10.84 -17.83
CA PHE A 417 -1.64 10.56 -16.69
C PHE A 417 -1.70 11.65 -15.61
N ALA A 418 -1.64 12.93 -16.01
CA ALA A 418 -1.78 14.05 -15.08
C ALA A 418 -3.15 14.01 -14.38
N GLY A 419 -4.20 13.69 -15.13
CA GLY A 419 -5.55 13.49 -14.62
C GLY A 419 -5.66 12.30 -13.67
N LEU A 420 -4.96 11.20 -13.94
CA LEU A 420 -4.90 10.04 -13.03
C LEU A 420 -4.32 10.44 -11.67
N VAL A 421 -3.19 11.16 -11.67
CA VAL A 421 -2.53 11.58 -10.43
C VAL A 421 -3.37 12.60 -9.67
N ALA A 422 -3.84 13.67 -10.35
CA ALA A 422 -4.66 14.69 -9.72
C ALA A 422 -6.00 14.13 -9.21
N GLY A 423 -6.65 13.27 -10.02
CA GLY A 423 -7.88 12.60 -9.66
C GLY A 423 -7.69 11.62 -8.50
N GLY A 424 -6.59 10.87 -8.48
CA GLY A 424 -6.25 9.97 -7.38
C GLY A 424 -6.05 10.71 -6.06
N VAL A 425 -5.34 11.83 -6.07
CA VAL A 425 -5.15 12.67 -4.87
C VAL A 425 -6.49 13.25 -4.39
N ALA A 426 -7.29 13.80 -5.30
CA ALA A 426 -8.61 14.34 -4.97
C ALA A 426 -9.56 13.25 -4.43
N GLY A 427 -9.53 12.06 -5.05
CA GLY A 427 -10.33 10.91 -4.63
C GLY A 427 -9.91 10.34 -3.28
N ALA A 428 -8.61 10.27 -3.00
CA ALA A 428 -8.10 9.89 -1.69
C ALA A 428 -8.50 10.90 -0.60
N ALA A 429 -8.44 12.19 -0.91
CA ALA A 429 -8.88 13.25 -0.01
C ALA A 429 -10.40 13.18 0.27
N ALA A 430 -11.23 12.91 -0.75
CA ALA A 430 -12.66 12.69 -0.57
C ALA A 430 -12.96 11.41 0.23
N GLY A 431 -12.14 10.37 0.05
CA GLY A 431 -12.19 9.12 0.80
C GLY A 431 -11.81 9.28 2.28
N LEU A 432 -11.21 10.39 2.68
CA LEU A 432 -10.83 10.66 4.07
C LEU A 432 -12.05 10.83 4.99
N ILE A 433 -13.14 11.42 4.48
CA ILE A 433 -14.37 11.68 5.25
C ILE A 433 -15.02 10.36 5.75
N PRO A 434 -15.24 9.34 4.90
CA PRO A 434 -15.72 8.03 5.35
C PRO A 434 -14.63 7.12 5.97
N ALA A 435 -13.36 7.54 6.05
CA ALA A 435 -12.26 6.68 6.52
C ALA A 435 -12.40 6.27 7.98
N ILE A 436 -13.01 7.13 8.80
CA ILE A 436 -13.27 6.87 10.22
C ILE A 436 -14.29 5.74 10.39
N PHE A 437 -15.23 5.59 9.45
CA PHE A 437 -16.28 4.58 9.51
C PHE A 437 -15.90 3.24 8.87
N THR A 438 -14.93 3.24 7.96
CA THR A 438 -14.54 2.06 7.16
C THR A 438 -13.16 1.50 7.52
N PHE A 439 -12.61 1.89 8.67
CA PHE A 439 -11.25 1.53 9.10
C PHE A 439 -10.18 1.87 8.05
N GLY A 440 -10.35 2.99 7.33
CA GLY A 440 -9.41 3.47 6.31
C GLY A 440 -9.55 2.85 4.92
N LEU A 441 -10.48 1.91 4.71
CA LEU A 441 -10.65 1.25 3.41
C LEU A 441 -11.26 2.17 2.33
N SER A 442 -11.89 3.27 2.72
CA SER A 442 -12.40 4.28 1.79
C SER A 442 -11.32 5.11 1.09
N ILE A 443 -10.11 5.23 1.64
CA ILE A 443 -9.03 5.99 1.00
C ILE A 443 -8.55 5.28 -0.28
N PRO A 444 -8.27 3.96 -0.28
CA PRO A 444 -8.02 3.21 -1.52
C PRO A 444 -9.16 3.29 -2.53
N VAL A 445 -10.41 3.13 -2.07
CA VAL A 445 -11.58 3.17 -2.97
C VAL A 445 -11.75 4.55 -3.59
N GLY A 446 -11.59 5.61 -2.80
CA GLY A 446 -11.60 6.99 -3.28
C GLY A 446 -10.48 7.27 -4.27
N PHE A 447 -9.25 6.79 -4.00
CA PHE A 447 -8.12 6.93 -4.93
C PHE A 447 -8.39 6.27 -6.27
N VAL A 448 -8.95 5.05 -6.31
CA VAL A 448 -9.24 4.33 -7.57
C VAL A 448 -10.34 5.05 -8.37
N LEU A 449 -11.43 5.43 -7.70
CA LEU A 449 -12.54 6.13 -8.35
C LEU A 449 -12.10 7.51 -8.87
N GLY A 450 -11.34 8.24 -8.07
CA GLY A 450 -10.78 9.53 -8.47
C GLY A 450 -9.74 9.42 -9.60
N SER A 451 -8.87 8.42 -9.54
CA SER A 451 -7.85 8.18 -10.57
C SER A 451 -8.47 7.84 -11.93
N THR A 452 -9.50 7.01 -11.93
CA THR A 452 -10.19 6.61 -13.17
C THR A 452 -10.97 7.75 -13.81
N THR A 453 -11.75 8.50 -13.03
CA THR A 453 -12.45 9.70 -13.53
C THR A 453 -11.48 10.80 -13.96
N GLY A 454 -10.44 11.04 -13.15
CA GLY A 454 -9.39 12.00 -13.47
C GLY A 454 -8.64 11.63 -14.76
N ALA A 455 -8.31 10.35 -14.97
CA ALA A 455 -7.67 9.90 -16.20
C ALA A 455 -8.55 10.11 -17.44
N ALA A 456 -9.85 9.80 -17.36
CA ALA A 456 -10.78 10.02 -18.46
C ALA A 456 -10.93 11.51 -18.80
N ALA A 457 -11.11 12.36 -17.78
CA ALA A 457 -11.20 13.81 -17.96
C ALA A 457 -9.90 14.41 -18.52
N GLY A 458 -8.76 14.01 -17.96
CA GLY A 458 -7.44 14.45 -18.41
C GLY A 458 -7.12 14.01 -19.84
N ALA A 459 -7.53 12.80 -20.24
CA ALA A 459 -7.35 12.32 -21.61
C ALA A 459 -8.24 13.06 -22.60
N ALA A 460 -9.49 13.34 -22.24
CA ALA A 460 -10.41 14.11 -23.08
C ALA A 460 -9.91 15.54 -23.29
N VAL A 461 -9.52 16.23 -22.22
CA VAL A 461 -8.99 17.61 -22.30
C VAL A 461 -7.65 17.64 -23.04
N GLY A 462 -6.72 16.75 -22.67
CA GLY A 462 -5.41 16.65 -23.31
C GLY A 462 -5.49 16.29 -24.80
N GLY A 463 -6.42 15.39 -25.18
CA GLY A 463 -6.66 15.04 -26.57
C GLY A 463 -7.19 16.21 -27.38
N SER A 464 -8.15 16.96 -26.82
CA SER A 464 -8.72 18.16 -27.45
C SER A 464 -7.66 19.24 -27.69
N VAL A 465 -6.86 19.55 -26.66
CA VAL A 465 -5.75 20.50 -26.77
C VAL A 465 -4.69 19.99 -27.75
N GLY A 466 -4.45 18.68 -27.79
CA GLY A 466 -3.54 18.04 -28.73
C GLY A 466 -3.95 18.16 -30.19
N ILE A 467 -5.24 18.03 -30.50
CA ILE A 467 -5.78 18.25 -31.85
C ILE A 467 -5.53 19.69 -32.28
N VAL A 468 -5.94 20.65 -31.44
CA VAL A 468 -5.86 22.09 -31.78
C VAL A 468 -4.41 22.56 -31.86
N GLY A 469 -3.58 22.20 -30.86
CA GLY A 469 -2.17 22.57 -30.82
C GLY A 469 -1.34 21.88 -31.90
N GLY A 470 -1.56 20.58 -32.12
CA GLY A 470 -0.90 19.82 -33.18
C GLY A 470 -1.27 20.32 -34.57
N GLY A 471 -2.56 20.61 -34.79
CA GLY A 471 -3.05 21.17 -36.05
C GLY A 471 -2.51 22.57 -36.34
N ALA A 472 -2.54 23.48 -35.36
CA ALA A 472 -2.01 24.84 -35.54
C ALA A 472 -0.49 24.84 -35.81
N ALA A 473 0.26 24.02 -35.08
CA ALA A 473 1.70 23.87 -35.31
C ALA A 473 2.01 23.26 -36.67
N GLY A 474 1.29 22.21 -37.07
CA GLY A 474 1.46 21.59 -38.39
C GLY A 474 1.14 22.55 -39.55
N TYR A 475 0.06 23.32 -39.41
CA TYR A 475 -0.31 24.34 -40.40
C TYR A 475 0.72 25.47 -40.48
N GLY A 476 1.22 25.95 -39.34
CA GLY A 476 2.24 27.00 -39.26
C GLY A 476 3.57 26.59 -39.89
N ILE A 477 4.00 25.34 -39.66
CA ILE A 477 5.20 24.77 -40.27
C ILE A 477 5.02 24.61 -41.79
N TYR A 478 3.87 24.12 -42.23
CA TYR A 478 3.61 23.91 -43.65
C TYR A 478 3.51 25.22 -44.44
N SER A 479 2.80 26.22 -43.91
CA SER A 479 2.62 27.53 -44.55
C SER A 479 3.93 28.32 -44.66
N ASN A 480 4.81 28.21 -43.66
CA ASN A 480 6.10 28.90 -43.64
C ASN A 480 7.26 28.04 -44.16
N ARG A 481 7.00 26.91 -44.83
CA ARG A 481 8.06 25.96 -45.25
C ARG A 481 9.16 26.62 -46.09
N ALA A 482 8.83 27.61 -46.91
CA ALA A 482 9.81 28.34 -47.73
C ALA A 482 10.72 29.22 -46.88
N ALA A 483 10.14 30.03 -45.98
CA ALA A 483 10.89 30.85 -45.03
C ALA A 483 11.70 29.99 -44.03
N LEU A 484 11.15 28.83 -43.65
CA LEU A 484 11.85 27.87 -42.80
C LEU A 484 12.99 27.17 -43.54
N SER A 485 12.83 26.82 -44.82
CA SER A 485 13.93 26.28 -45.61
C SER A 485 15.08 27.28 -45.76
N GLU A 486 14.75 28.55 -45.98
CA GLU A 486 15.74 29.64 -46.10
C GLU A 486 16.48 29.88 -44.78
N LYS A 487 15.74 29.95 -43.66
CA LYS A 487 16.34 30.09 -42.32
C LYS A 487 17.15 28.86 -41.92
N ALA A 488 16.70 27.66 -42.29
CA ALA A 488 17.44 26.43 -42.05
C ALA A 488 18.75 26.44 -42.85
N THR A 489 18.75 26.83 -44.13
CA THR A 489 19.99 26.96 -44.92
C THR A 489 20.92 28.00 -44.33
N ALA A 490 20.42 29.17 -43.92
CA ALA A 490 21.25 30.20 -43.28
C ALA A 490 21.86 29.73 -41.94
N ALA A 491 21.10 28.95 -41.15
CA ALA A 491 21.61 28.35 -39.93
C ALA A 491 22.67 27.27 -40.22
N TRP A 492 22.50 26.48 -41.29
CA TRP A 492 23.50 25.52 -41.74
C TRP A 492 24.77 26.20 -42.23
N ASP A 493 24.67 27.26 -43.02
CA ASP A 493 25.83 28.02 -43.49
C ASP A 493 26.59 28.65 -42.30
N THR A 494 25.85 29.13 -41.30
CA THR A 494 26.44 29.63 -40.05
C THR A 494 27.16 28.50 -39.30
N ALA A 495 26.54 27.33 -39.14
CA ALA A 495 27.16 26.18 -38.48
C ALA A 495 28.40 25.66 -39.23
N ASP A 496 28.38 25.66 -40.56
CA ASP A 496 29.51 25.27 -41.41
C ASP A 496 30.68 26.26 -41.28
N SER A 497 30.39 27.57 -41.17
CA SER A 497 31.40 28.59 -40.91
C SER A 497 32.08 28.41 -39.54
N TYR A 498 31.31 28.04 -38.50
CA TYR A 498 31.87 27.72 -37.18
C TYR A 498 32.70 26.43 -37.19
N ALA A 499 32.24 25.39 -37.88
CA ALA A 499 32.99 24.13 -38.03
C ALA A 499 34.33 24.35 -38.75
N THR A 500 34.34 25.19 -39.79
CA THR A 500 35.55 25.57 -40.53
C THR A 500 36.51 26.40 -39.67
N SER A 501 35.98 27.33 -38.86
CA SER A 501 36.79 28.15 -37.95
C SER A 501 37.48 27.35 -36.82
N LEU A 502 36.90 26.22 -36.43
CA LEU A 502 37.42 25.35 -35.37
C LEU A 502 38.45 24.33 -35.87
N ASN A 503 38.81 24.36 -37.16
CA ASN A 503 39.77 23.45 -37.81
C ASN A 503 39.51 21.96 -37.46
N LEU A 504 38.25 21.64 -37.17
CA LEU A 504 37.79 20.30 -36.91
C LEU A 504 37.65 19.65 -38.28
N ASN A 505 38.63 18.82 -38.62
CA ASN A 505 38.71 18.09 -39.88
C ASN A 505 37.65 16.97 -39.90
N VAL A 506 36.37 17.36 -39.85
CA VAL A 506 35.22 16.47 -39.97
C VAL A 506 34.86 16.46 -41.45
N TYR A 507 35.38 15.46 -42.16
CA TYR A 507 35.11 15.21 -43.58
C TYR A 507 33.63 14.81 -43.75
N VAL A 508 32.75 15.79 -43.93
CA VAL A 508 31.39 15.55 -44.43
C VAL A 508 31.35 16.00 -45.89
N PRO A 509 31.10 15.10 -46.86
CA PRO A 509 31.04 15.50 -48.27
C PRO A 509 29.84 16.42 -48.52
N VAL A 510 30.12 17.71 -48.73
CA VAL A 510 29.16 18.82 -48.89
C VAL A 510 28.34 18.72 -50.18
N GLU A 511 28.84 18.04 -51.23
CA GLU A 511 28.13 17.95 -52.51
C GLU A 511 26.85 17.10 -52.47
N LEU A 512 26.73 16.16 -51.53
CA LEU A 512 25.59 15.23 -51.51
C LEU A 512 24.32 15.81 -50.84
N VAL A 513 24.46 16.87 -50.04
CA VAL A 513 23.33 17.52 -49.34
C VAL A 513 22.73 18.65 -50.19
N ARG A 514 23.56 19.37 -50.95
CA ARG A 514 23.12 20.45 -51.84
C ARG A 514 22.18 19.95 -52.95
N GLY A 515 22.39 18.73 -53.45
CA GLY A 515 21.53 18.11 -54.47
C GLY A 515 20.09 17.80 -54.01
N ARG A 516 19.84 17.64 -52.70
CA ARG A 516 18.51 17.27 -52.18
C ARG A 516 17.63 18.47 -51.84
N ALA A 517 18.21 19.65 -51.63
CA ALA A 517 17.47 20.90 -51.43
C ALA A 517 16.90 21.48 -52.75
N ILE A 518 17.53 21.16 -53.89
CA ILE A 518 17.19 21.77 -55.20
C ILE A 518 16.23 20.88 -56.02
N SER A 519 16.15 19.57 -55.74
CA SER A 519 15.39 18.62 -56.56
C SER A 519 13.87 18.55 -56.26
N GLY A 520 13.35 19.29 -55.28
CA GLY A 520 11.95 19.21 -54.83
C GLY A 520 10.94 20.11 -55.54
N THR A 521 11.35 21.04 -56.40
CA THR A 521 10.45 21.95 -57.12
C THR A 521 10.15 21.42 -58.51
N GLY A 522 9.24 20.45 -58.60
CA GLY A 522 8.59 20.10 -59.86
C GLY A 522 7.70 21.26 -60.31
N SER A 523 8.16 22.03 -61.29
CA SER A 523 7.36 23.04 -61.99
C SER A 523 6.41 22.33 -62.95
N THR A 524 5.10 22.39 -62.69
CA THR A 524 4.06 22.19 -63.70
C THR A 524 3.76 23.54 -64.34
N THR A 525 4.20 23.74 -65.58
CA THR A 525 3.68 24.77 -66.49
C THR A 525 2.46 24.23 -67.23
N PRO A 526 1.44 25.07 -67.52
CA PRO A 526 0.22 24.67 -68.23
C PRO A 526 0.47 24.27 -69.69
#